data_AF-A0A699I508-F1
#
_entry.id   AF-A0A699I508-F1
#
_cell.length_a   1.000
_cell.length_b   1.000
_cell.length_c   1.000
_cell.angle_alpha   90.00
_cell.angle_beta   90.00
_cell.angle_gamma   90.00
#
_symmetry.space_group_name_H-M   'P 1'
#
loop_
_entity.id
_entity.type
_entity.pdbx_description
1 polymer ?
#
loop_
_entity_poly.entity_id
_entity_poly.type
_entity_poly.pdbx_seq_one_letter_code
_entity_poly.pdbx_strand_id
1 'polypeptide(L)'
;MELYMLKRQHGRMILESVEKASEAIQADYDVKATNIILQGLPPEVYALVSTHKVAKDLWERIQMLMHGTSLTKQGECKLYDEFDKFAYRKGETLRDYYLRFLFLLNDMNMYNMKLEQFQVNMKFLNTLPTKWSKFVTDVKLVRDLHTTNIDQLHAYLSKHEYHVNEVRLMQERTSDPITLISQH
;
A
#
# COMPACT_ATOMS: atom_id res chain seq x y z
N MET A 1 26.77 -38.80 -23.37
CA MET A 1 25.90 -39.99 -23.53
C MET A 1 24.71 -39.67 -24.44
N GLU A 2 24.03 -38.54 -24.25
CA GLU A 2 22.97 -38.03 -25.16
C GLU A 2 23.43 -37.86 -26.63
N LEU A 3 24.61 -37.25 -26.86
CA LEU A 3 25.21 -37.10 -28.20
C LEU A 3 25.50 -38.43 -28.91
N TYR A 4 25.64 -39.53 -28.17
CA TYR A 4 25.85 -40.87 -28.72
C TYR A 4 24.52 -41.53 -29.13
N MET A 5 23.46 -41.31 -28.35
CA MET A 5 22.10 -41.81 -28.63
C MET A 5 21.46 -41.11 -29.84
N LEU A 6 21.74 -39.82 -30.07
CA LEU A 6 21.22 -39.03 -31.20
C LEU A 6 21.69 -39.52 -32.59
N LYS A 7 22.85 -40.19 -32.67
CA LYS A 7 23.45 -40.64 -33.95
C LYS A 7 22.88 -41.97 -34.48
N ARG A 8 22.16 -42.74 -33.66
CA ARG A 8 21.54 -44.02 -34.06
C ARG A 8 20.03 -43.90 -34.10
N GLN A 9 19.39 -44.47 -35.12
CA GLN A 9 17.93 -44.40 -35.30
C GLN A 9 17.17 -44.95 -34.09
N HIS A 10 17.61 -46.07 -33.52
CA HIS A 10 17.03 -46.62 -32.30
C HIS A 10 17.18 -45.70 -31.07
N GLY A 11 18.30 -44.99 -30.95
CA GLY A 11 18.52 -44.05 -29.84
C GLY A 11 17.61 -42.82 -29.93
N ARG A 12 17.34 -42.32 -31.15
CA ARG A 12 16.35 -41.27 -31.39
C ARG A 12 14.93 -41.70 -31.04
N MET A 13 14.52 -42.90 -31.46
CA MET A 13 13.18 -43.43 -31.14
C MET A 13 12.95 -43.56 -29.64
N ILE A 14 13.98 -43.96 -28.87
CA ILE A 14 13.89 -44.06 -27.41
C ILE A 14 13.73 -42.67 -26.79
N LEU A 15 14.53 -41.68 -27.22
CA LEU A 15 14.42 -40.30 -26.74
C LEU A 15 13.04 -39.70 -27.04
N GLU A 16 12.55 -39.80 -28.27
CA GLU A 16 11.23 -39.32 -28.66
C GLU A 16 10.09 -40.01 -27.87
N SER A 17 10.24 -41.30 -27.57
CA SER A 17 9.26 -42.04 -26.77
C SER A 17 9.25 -41.60 -25.31
N VAL A 18 10.43 -41.32 -24.75
CA VAL A 18 10.59 -40.81 -23.37
C VAL A 18 10.06 -39.38 -23.26
N GLU A 19 10.35 -38.52 -24.23
CA GLU A 19 9.84 -37.14 -24.29
C GLU A 19 8.31 -37.12 -24.38
N LYS A 20 7.71 -37.89 -25.29
CA LYS A 20 6.25 -38.04 -25.40
C LYS A 20 5.61 -38.58 -24.13
N ALA A 21 6.24 -39.55 -23.47
CA ALA A 21 5.73 -40.08 -22.20
C ALA A 21 5.76 -39.00 -21.11
N SER A 22 6.83 -38.20 -21.05
CA SER A 22 6.94 -37.06 -20.12
C SER A 22 5.86 -36.00 -20.38
N GLU A 23 5.64 -35.63 -21.64
CA GLU A 23 4.59 -34.68 -22.05
C GLU A 23 3.19 -35.19 -21.67
N ALA A 24 2.91 -36.47 -21.90
CA ALA A 24 1.63 -37.09 -21.57
C ALA A 24 1.37 -37.10 -20.06
N ILE A 25 2.40 -37.40 -19.26
CA ILE A 25 2.33 -37.35 -17.79
C ILE A 25 2.05 -35.91 -17.33
N GLN A 26 2.76 -34.93 -17.90
CA GLN A 26 2.56 -33.53 -17.56
C GLN A 26 1.15 -33.04 -17.90
N ALA A 27 0.61 -33.45 -19.05
CA ALA A 27 -0.76 -33.13 -19.45
C ALA A 27 -1.81 -33.76 -18.51
N ASP A 28 -1.60 -35.00 -18.05
CA ASP A 28 -2.50 -35.65 -17.08
C ASP A 28 -2.53 -34.90 -15.73
N TYR A 29 -1.37 -34.46 -15.23
CA TYR A 29 -1.31 -33.65 -14.01
C TYR A 29 -1.97 -32.28 -14.18
N ASP A 30 -1.79 -31.63 -15.33
CA ASP A 30 -2.40 -30.33 -15.63
C ASP A 30 -3.93 -30.42 -15.69
N VAL A 31 -4.48 -31.48 -16.29
CA VAL A 31 -5.93 -31.77 -16.29
C VAL A 31 -6.45 -31.97 -14.86
N LYS A 32 -5.74 -32.75 -14.03
CA LYS A 32 -6.12 -32.97 -12.63
C LYS A 32 -6.11 -31.67 -11.82
N ALA A 33 -5.05 -30.86 -11.96
CA ALA A 33 -4.93 -29.58 -11.27
C ALA A 33 -6.04 -28.60 -11.70
N THR A 34 -6.33 -28.52 -13.01
CA THR A 34 -7.42 -27.71 -13.56
C THR A 34 -8.77 -28.10 -12.96
N ASN A 35 -9.08 -29.39 -12.88
CA ASN A 35 -10.33 -29.87 -12.31
C ASN A 35 -10.47 -29.54 -10.82
N ILE A 36 -9.40 -29.70 -10.03
CA ILE A 36 -9.38 -29.36 -8.60
C ILE A 36 -9.64 -27.86 -8.41
N ILE A 37 -8.97 -27.00 -9.19
CA ILE A 37 -9.16 -25.56 -9.12
C ILE A 37 -10.62 -25.21 -9.43
N LEU A 38 -11.17 -25.72 -10.53
CA LEU A 38 -12.53 -25.40 -10.97
C LEU A 38 -13.61 -25.86 -9.97
N GLN A 39 -13.43 -27.00 -9.30
CA GLN A 39 -14.36 -27.51 -8.29
C GLN A 39 -14.42 -26.64 -7.03
N GLY A 40 -13.36 -25.89 -6.73
CA GLY A 40 -13.29 -25.00 -5.57
C GLY A 40 -13.87 -23.60 -5.78
N LEU A 41 -14.35 -23.27 -6.99
CA LEU A 41 -14.77 -21.91 -7.33
C LEU A 41 -16.26 -21.65 -7.10
N PRO A 42 -16.63 -20.45 -6.62
CA PRO A 42 -18.00 -19.96 -6.71
C PRO A 42 -18.48 -19.90 -8.17
N PRO A 43 -19.79 -20.10 -8.44
CA PRO A 43 -20.35 -20.10 -9.80
C PRO A 43 -19.99 -18.85 -10.62
N GLU A 44 -19.92 -17.69 -9.96
CA GLU A 44 -19.62 -16.40 -10.57
C GLU A 44 -18.17 -16.34 -11.08
N VAL A 45 -17.23 -16.90 -10.31
CA VAL A 45 -15.81 -16.95 -10.69
C VAL A 45 -15.59 -18.03 -11.74
N TYR A 46 -16.23 -19.19 -11.59
CA TYR A 46 -16.16 -20.30 -12.55
C TYR A 46 -16.53 -19.86 -13.97
N ALA A 47 -17.64 -19.13 -14.12
CA ALA A 47 -18.11 -18.63 -15.41
C ALA A 47 -17.10 -17.72 -16.12
N LEU A 48 -16.25 -17.02 -15.37
CA LEU A 48 -15.25 -16.08 -15.90
C LEU A 48 -13.94 -16.74 -16.32
N VAL A 49 -13.65 -17.95 -15.83
CA VAL A 49 -12.34 -18.60 -15.99
C VAL A 49 -12.37 -19.94 -16.72
N SER A 50 -13.56 -20.54 -16.89
CA SER A 50 -13.77 -21.87 -17.49
C SER A 50 -13.25 -22.05 -18.92
N THR A 51 -12.88 -20.96 -19.61
CA THR A 51 -12.30 -21.02 -20.96
C THR A 51 -10.81 -21.37 -20.98
N HIS A 52 -10.13 -21.35 -19.83
CA HIS A 52 -8.69 -21.63 -19.72
C HIS A 52 -8.48 -23.14 -19.52
N LYS A 53 -7.53 -23.71 -20.27
CA LYS A 53 -7.28 -25.17 -20.32
C LYS A 53 -6.07 -25.62 -19.51
N VAL A 54 -5.20 -24.69 -19.15
CA VAL A 54 -3.95 -24.94 -18.43
C VAL A 54 -4.12 -24.48 -16.99
N ALA A 55 -3.76 -25.33 -16.02
CA ALA A 55 -3.98 -25.05 -14.60
C ALA A 55 -3.24 -23.78 -14.14
N LYS A 56 -2.05 -23.55 -14.69
CA LYS A 56 -1.26 -22.34 -14.43
C LYS A 56 -1.98 -21.08 -14.88
N ASP A 57 -2.41 -21.01 -16.14
CA ASP A 57 -3.11 -19.84 -16.70
C ASP A 57 -4.44 -19.59 -15.97
N LEU A 58 -5.14 -20.69 -15.63
CA LEU A 58 -6.36 -20.65 -14.85
C LEU A 58 -6.11 -20.05 -13.45
N TRP A 59 -5.07 -20.52 -12.75
CA TRP A 59 -4.68 -20.02 -11.44
C TRP A 59 -4.28 -18.55 -11.49
N GLU A 60 -3.45 -18.14 -12.45
CA GLU A 60 -3.05 -16.74 -12.64
C GLU A 60 -4.28 -15.84 -12.92
N ARG A 61 -5.25 -16.31 -13.73
CA ARG A 61 -6.48 -15.57 -13.99
C ARG A 61 -7.37 -15.45 -12.75
N ILE A 62 -7.47 -16.51 -11.95
CA ILE A 62 -8.20 -16.50 -10.69
C ILE A 62 -7.55 -15.54 -9.70
N GLN A 63 -6.22 -15.57 -9.59
CA GLN A 63 -5.47 -14.60 -8.79
C GLN A 63 -5.76 -13.18 -9.25
N MET A 64 -5.81 -12.94 -10.56
CA MET A 64 -6.15 -11.62 -11.13
C MET A 64 -7.59 -11.19 -10.87
N LEU A 65 -8.54 -12.12 -10.79
CA LEU A 65 -9.95 -11.84 -10.50
C LEU A 65 -10.20 -11.65 -9.00
N MET A 66 -9.57 -12.47 -8.15
CA MET A 66 -9.70 -12.37 -6.69
C MET A 66 -8.89 -11.19 -6.11
N HIS A 67 -7.76 -10.84 -6.72
CA HIS A 67 -6.96 -9.66 -6.37
C HIS A 67 -7.24 -8.44 -7.29
N GLY A 68 -8.18 -8.56 -8.24
CA GLY A 68 -8.85 -7.48 -8.99
C GLY A 68 -8.02 -6.39 -9.66
N THR A 69 -7.53 -6.59 -10.89
CA THR A 69 -6.74 -5.60 -11.67
C THR A 69 -7.49 -4.43 -12.33
N SER A 70 -8.52 -3.91 -11.68
CA SER A 70 -9.01 -2.54 -11.96
C SER A 70 -9.51 -1.87 -10.68
N LEU A 71 -10.12 -2.64 -9.78
CA LEU A 71 -10.56 -2.17 -8.47
C LEU A 71 -9.39 -1.90 -7.51
N THR A 72 -8.32 -2.72 -7.53
CA THR A 72 -7.13 -2.47 -6.69
C THR A 72 -6.31 -1.30 -7.21
N LYS A 73 -6.05 -1.22 -8.51
CA LYS A 73 -5.38 -0.05 -9.12
C LYS A 73 -6.17 1.25 -8.92
N GLN A 74 -7.50 1.21 -9.04
CA GLN A 74 -8.34 2.37 -8.76
C GLN A 74 -8.32 2.73 -7.27
N GLY A 75 -8.30 1.74 -6.37
CA GLY A 75 -8.13 1.94 -4.92
C GLY A 75 -6.77 2.55 -4.57
N GLU A 76 -5.69 2.01 -5.12
CA GLU A 76 -4.32 2.54 -4.97
C GLU A 76 -4.23 3.99 -5.47
N CYS A 77 -4.73 4.30 -6.66
CA CYS A 77 -4.76 5.67 -7.16
C CYS A 77 -5.56 6.61 -6.23
N LYS A 78 -6.72 6.16 -5.72
CA LYS A 78 -7.51 6.95 -4.76
C LYS A 78 -6.75 7.20 -3.46
N LEU A 79 -6.03 6.20 -2.95
CA LEU A 79 -5.25 6.32 -1.72
C LEU A 79 -4.00 7.19 -1.91
N TYR A 80 -3.34 7.13 -3.06
CA TYR A 80 -2.28 8.09 -3.41
C TYR A 80 -2.82 9.52 -3.45
N ASP A 81 -3.96 9.73 -4.08
CA ASP A 81 -4.65 11.01 -4.12
C ASP A 81 -5.03 11.52 -2.71
N GLU A 82 -5.56 10.63 -1.86
CA GLU A 82 -5.93 10.95 -0.48
C GLU A 82 -4.70 11.28 0.36
N PHE A 83 -3.61 10.52 0.20
CA PHE A 83 -2.34 10.81 0.84
C PHE A 83 -1.74 12.12 0.36
N ASP A 84 -1.81 12.43 -0.94
CA ASP A 84 -1.30 13.69 -1.48
C ASP A 84 -2.15 14.89 -1.03
N LYS A 85 -3.46 14.74 -0.95
CA LYS A 85 -4.38 15.79 -0.49
C LYS A 85 -4.55 15.81 1.03
N PHE A 86 -3.92 14.89 1.76
CA PHE A 86 -4.06 14.81 3.20
C PHE A 86 -3.61 16.12 3.84
N ALA A 87 -4.49 16.70 4.64
CA ALA A 87 -4.27 17.98 5.31
C ALA A 87 -4.97 18.00 6.66
N TYR A 88 -4.49 18.89 7.53
CA TYR A 88 -5.16 19.21 8.78
C TYR A 88 -6.50 19.90 8.52
N ARG A 89 -7.57 19.39 9.12
CA ARG A 89 -8.95 19.89 9.00
C ARG A 89 -9.20 20.99 10.04
N LYS A 90 -9.98 22.00 9.65
CA LYS A 90 -10.37 23.07 10.57
C LYS A 90 -11.16 22.48 11.75
N GLY A 91 -10.70 22.73 12.96
CA GLY A 91 -11.37 22.31 14.20
C GLY A 91 -11.07 20.90 14.67
N GLU A 92 -10.27 20.10 13.94
CA GLU A 92 -9.82 18.80 14.46
C GLU A 92 -8.73 18.99 15.53
N THR A 93 -8.63 18.05 16.48
CA THR A 93 -7.54 18.04 17.47
C THR A 93 -6.28 17.40 16.89
N LEU A 94 -5.12 17.55 17.55
CA LEU A 94 -3.90 16.83 17.13
C LEU A 94 -4.13 15.30 17.14
N ARG A 95 -4.87 14.80 18.14
CA ARG A 95 -5.20 13.39 18.27
C ARG A 95 -6.08 12.89 17.12
N ASP A 96 -7.12 13.64 16.76
CA ASP A 96 -8.01 13.28 15.64
C ASP A 96 -7.23 13.22 14.33
N TYR A 97 -6.39 14.23 14.08
CA TYR A 97 -5.48 14.28 12.94
C TYR A 97 -4.57 13.05 12.87
N TYR A 98 -3.93 12.68 13.99
CA TYR A 98 -3.06 11.52 14.09
C TYR A 98 -3.78 10.21 13.81
N LEU A 99 -4.96 9.98 14.41
CA LEU A 99 -5.73 8.77 14.15
C LEU A 99 -6.14 8.66 12.69
N ARG A 100 -6.56 9.77 12.08
CA ARG A 100 -6.93 9.84 10.66
C ARG A 100 -5.76 9.52 9.74
N PHE A 101 -4.56 9.97 10.10
CA PHE A 101 -3.34 9.64 9.37
C PHE A 101 -2.98 8.15 9.51
N LEU A 102 -3.10 7.57 10.72
CA LEU A 102 -2.87 6.14 10.91
C LEU A 102 -3.87 5.26 10.15
N PHE A 103 -5.15 5.63 10.13
CA PHE A 103 -6.15 4.91 9.32
C PHE A 103 -5.78 4.92 7.84
N LEU A 104 -5.37 6.07 7.29
CA LEU A 104 -4.91 6.16 5.91
C LEU A 104 -3.68 5.27 5.66
N LEU A 105 -2.69 5.27 6.56
CA LEU A 105 -1.51 4.40 6.41
C LEU A 105 -1.89 2.91 6.47
N ASN A 106 -2.84 2.53 7.34
CA ASN A 106 -3.33 1.16 7.42
C ASN A 106 -4.03 0.74 6.12
N ASP A 107 -4.86 1.61 5.56
CA ASP A 107 -5.50 1.36 4.27
C ASP A 107 -4.45 1.19 3.17
N MET A 108 -3.46 2.08 3.10
CA MET A 108 -2.35 1.96 2.13
C MET A 108 -1.55 0.65 2.30
N ASN A 109 -1.27 0.24 3.54
CA ASN A 109 -0.57 -1.01 3.84
C ASN A 109 -1.40 -2.24 3.45
N MET A 110 -2.74 -2.19 3.59
CA MET A 110 -3.64 -3.27 3.17
C MET A 110 -3.55 -3.52 1.65
N TYR A 111 -3.32 -2.46 0.86
CA TYR A 111 -3.06 -2.55 -0.58
C TYR A 111 -1.57 -2.80 -0.92
N ASN A 112 -0.72 -3.13 0.06
CA ASN A 112 0.71 -3.38 -0.11
C ASN A 112 1.48 -2.21 -0.76
N MET A 113 0.98 -0.98 -0.56
CA MET A 113 1.64 0.23 -1.04
C MET A 113 2.88 0.50 -0.19
N LYS A 114 4.04 0.62 -0.83
CA LYS A 114 5.31 0.88 -0.13
C LYS A 114 5.59 2.37 -0.10
N LEU A 115 5.43 2.99 1.08
CA LEU A 115 5.92 4.33 1.35
C LEU A 115 7.18 4.25 2.21
N GLU A 116 8.19 5.06 1.87
CA GLU A 116 9.36 5.18 2.74
C GLU A 116 8.99 5.93 4.03
N GLN A 117 9.59 5.53 5.15
CA GLN A 117 9.34 6.16 6.45
C GLN A 117 9.58 7.68 6.41
N PHE A 118 10.58 8.12 5.65
CA PHE A 118 10.86 9.54 5.42
C PHE A 118 9.67 10.26 4.76
N GLN A 119 9.06 9.66 3.72
CA GLN A 119 7.90 10.24 3.03
C GLN A 119 6.70 10.34 3.97
N VAL A 120 6.44 9.30 4.76
CA VAL A 120 5.38 9.25 5.76
C VAL A 120 5.56 10.34 6.81
N ASN A 121 6.76 10.44 7.38
CA ASN A 121 7.09 11.44 8.40
C ASN A 121 7.04 12.87 7.86
N MET A 122 7.58 13.10 6.67
CA MET A 122 7.52 14.41 6.02
C MET A 122 6.09 14.82 5.73
N LYS A 123 5.24 13.91 5.25
CA LYS A 123 3.81 14.18 5.03
C LYS A 123 3.12 14.57 6.33
N PHE A 124 3.32 13.79 7.38
CA PHE A 124 2.72 14.04 8.69
C PHE A 124 3.12 15.40 9.27
N LEU A 125 4.38 15.80 9.12
CA LEU A 125 4.87 17.06 9.67
C LEU A 125 4.49 18.29 8.82
N ASN A 126 4.56 18.19 7.49
CA ASN A 126 4.32 19.31 6.58
C ASN A 126 2.86 19.73 6.47
N THR A 127 1.94 18.84 6.83
CA THR A 127 0.50 19.09 6.71
C THR A 127 -0.12 19.61 8.01
N LEU A 128 0.68 19.74 9.07
CA LEU A 128 0.28 20.41 10.31
C LEU A 128 0.10 21.92 10.10
N PRO A 129 -0.83 22.57 10.81
CA PRO A 129 -1.03 24.01 10.73
C PRO A 129 0.20 24.79 11.19
N THR A 130 0.33 26.03 10.71
CA THR A 130 1.48 26.93 10.96
C THR A 130 1.79 27.17 12.44
N LYS A 131 0.80 27.07 13.33
CA LYS A 131 0.98 27.12 14.80
C LYS A 131 1.97 26.06 15.33
N TRP A 132 2.19 24.97 14.59
CA TRP A 132 3.13 23.90 14.92
C TRP A 132 4.54 24.11 14.31
N SER A 133 4.75 25.14 13.49
CA SER A 133 5.97 25.35 12.68
C SER A 133 7.28 25.28 13.46
N LYS A 134 7.31 25.85 14.67
CA LYS A 134 8.48 25.77 15.57
C LYS A 134 8.83 24.32 15.87
N PHE A 135 7.87 23.55 16.38
CA PHE A 135 8.06 22.14 16.76
C PHE A 135 8.33 21.24 15.56
N VAL A 136 7.73 21.54 14.40
CA VAL A 136 8.04 20.84 13.14
C VAL A 136 9.50 21.06 12.74
N THR A 137 10.01 22.29 12.85
CA THR A 137 11.42 22.60 12.57
C THR A 137 12.34 21.89 13.54
N ASP A 138 12.03 21.90 14.84
CA ASP A 138 12.82 21.24 15.88
C ASP A 138 12.93 19.73 15.61
N VAL A 139 11.82 19.07 15.25
CA VAL A 139 11.81 17.65 14.88
C VAL A 139 12.71 17.39 13.68
N LYS A 140 12.59 18.19 12.61
CA LYS A 140 13.36 18.00 11.38
C LYS A 140 14.86 18.18 11.56
N LEU A 141 15.28 18.97 12.56
CA LEU A 141 16.68 19.21 12.86
C LEU A 141 17.29 18.13 13.77
N VAL A 142 16.50 17.61 14.71
CA VAL A 142 17.02 16.77 15.82
C VAL A 142 16.71 15.28 15.63
N ARG A 143 15.66 14.92 14.87
CA ARG A 143 15.23 13.54 14.67
C ARG A 143 15.65 13.03 13.29
N ASP A 144 16.06 11.77 13.25
CA ASP A 144 16.20 11.05 11.99
C ASP A 144 14.84 10.62 11.46
N LEU A 145 14.39 11.29 10.39
CA LEU A 145 13.09 11.04 9.77
C LEU A 145 13.04 9.73 8.98
N HIS A 146 14.15 9.04 8.75
CA HIS A 146 14.15 7.73 8.09
C HIS A 146 13.81 6.59 9.05
N THR A 147 14.01 6.78 10.35
CA THR A 147 13.87 5.71 11.36
C THR A 147 12.85 6.02 12.45
N THR A 148 12.56 7.30 12.68
CA THR A 148 11.54 7.70 13.66
C THR A 148 10.17 7.20 13.22
N ASN A 149 9.41 6.56 14.11
CA ASN A 149 8.03 6.16 13.80
C ASN A 149 7.02 7.29 14.09
N ILE A 150 5.82 7.18 13.53
CA ILE A 150 4.78 8.21 13.64
C ILE A 150 4.30 8.41 15.09
N ASP A 151 4.30 7.36 15.91
CA ASP A 151 3.88 7.43 17.32
C ASP A 151 4.84 8.30 18.14
N GLN A 152 6.14 8.21 17.87
CA GLN A 152 7.16 9.04 18.50
C GLN A 152 7.00 10.52 18.11
N LEU A 153 6.67 10.80 16.85
CA LEU A 153 6.38 12.17 16.40
C LEU A 153 5.14 12.73 17.08
N HIS A 154 4.06 11.95 17.11
CA HIS A 154 2.82 12.33 17.80
C HIS A 154 3.04 12.57 19.30
N ALA A 155 3.77 11.68 19.97
CA ALA A 155 4.07 11.82 21.40
C ALA A 155 4.89 13.08 21.70
N TYR A 156 5.84 13.45 20.83
CA TYR A 156 6.58 14.69 20.94
C TYR A 156 5.66 15.91 20.78
N LEU A 157 4.85 15.96 19.72
CA LEU A 157 3.94 17.07 19.46
C LEU A 157 2.89 17.22 20.58
N SER A 158 2.36 16.11 21.08
CA SER A 158 1.37 16.09 22.17
C SER A 158 1.90 16.76 23.45
N LYS A 159 3.19 16.58 23.77
CA LYS A 159 3.81 17.24 24.94
C LYS A 159 3.86 18.76 24.82
N HIS A 160 3.81 19.28 23.60
CA HIS A 160 3.92 20.71 23.32
C HIS A 160 2.58 21.35 22.94
N GLU A 161 1.48 20.60 22.99
CA GLU A 161 0.15 21.08 22.59
C GLU A 161 -0.34 22.26 23.43
N TYR A 162 -0.03 22.28 24.74
CA TYR A 162 -0.34 23.40 25.61
C TYR A 162 0.28 24.72 25.11
N HIS A 163 1.58 24.71 24.81
CA HIS A 163 2.31 25.89 24.32
C HIS A 163 1.79 26.37 22.96
N VAL A 164 1.43 25.44 22.07
CA VAL A 164 0.84 25.78 20.77
C VAL A 164 -0.50 26.49 20.94
N ASN A 165 -1.31 26.03 21.88
CA ASN A 165 -2.62 26.63 22.15
C ASN A 165 -2.51 28.00 22.81
N GLU A 166 -1.51 28.24 23.66
CA GLU A 166 -1.21 29.59 24.20
C GLU A 166 -0.82 30.57 23.09
N VAL A 167 0.08 30.18 22.19
CA VAL A 167 0.51 31.03 21.06
C VAL A 167 -0.68 31.38 20.15
N ARG A 168 -1.59 30.42 19.89
CA ARG A 168 -2.83 30.67 19.13
C ARG A 168 -3.69 31.75 19.79
N LEU A 169 -3.94 31.62 21.10
CA LEU A 169 -4.76 32.59 21.84
C LEU A 169 -4.12 33.99 21.87
N MET A 170 -2.79 34.07 21.92
CA MET A 170 -2.08 35.34 21.85
C MET A 170 -2.18 35.98 20.47
N GLN A 171 -2.05 35.20 19.38
CA GLN A 171 -2.19 35.69 18.00
C GLN A 171 -3.61 36.13 17.67
N GLU A 172 -4.63 35.44 18.19
CA GLU A 172 -6.05 35.84 18.03
C GLU A 172 -6.32 37.18 18.72
N ARG A 173 -5.78 37.40 19.94
CA ARG A 173 -5.93 38.66 20.69
C ARG A 173 -5.22 39.86 20.07
N THR A 174 -4.10 39.66 19.38
CA THR A 174 -3.37 40.75 18.69
C THR A 174 -3.90 41.03 17.29
N SER A 175 -4.69 40.12 16.72
CA SER A 175 -5.31 40.27 15.39
C SER A 175 -6.67 40.97 15.43
N ASP A 176 -7.24 41.22 16.61
CA ASP A 176 -8.45 42.03 16.78
C ASP A 176 -8.09 43.53 16.80
N PRO A 177 -8.40 44.31 15.74
CA PRO A 177 -8.03 45.73 15.65
C PRO A 177 -8.76 46.64 16.65
N ILE A 178 -9.75 46.13 17.39
CA ILE A 178 -10.59 46.93 18.29
C ILE A 178 -9.90 47.23 19.64
N THR A 179 -8.87 46.48 20.04
CA THR A 179 -8.23 46.65 21.37
C THR A 179 -7.15 47.74 21.39
N LEU A 180 -6.69 48.23 20.24
CA LEU A 180 -5.62 49.25 20.14
C LEU A 180 -6.11 50.70 20.26
N ILE A 181 -7.43 50.95 20.28
CA ILE A 181 -7.98 52.32 20.30
C ILE A 181 -8.32 52.81 21.72
N SER A 182 -8.24 51.97 22.77
CA SER A 182 -8.59 52.38 24.15
C SER A 182 -7.43 52.99 24.95
N GLN A 183 -6.29 53.31 24.33
CA GLN A 183 -5.19 54.04 24.97
C GLN A 183 -4.85 55.29 24.18
N HIS A 184 -5.74 56.27 24.18
CA HIS A 184 -5.40 57.69 24.07
C HIS A 184 -6.51 58.57 24.64
#